data_AF-A0A229TJZ2-F1
#
_entry.id   AF-A0A229TJZ2-F1
#
_cell.length_a   1.000
_cell.length_b   1.000
_cell.length_c   1.000
_cell.angle_alpha   90.00
_cell.angle_beta   90.00
_cell.angle_gamma   90.00
#
_symmetry.space_group_name_H-M   'P 1'
#
loop_
_entity.id
_entity.type
_entity.pdbx_description
1 polymer ?
#
loop_
_entity_poly.entity_id
_entity_poly.type
_entity_poly.pdbx_seq_one_letter_code
_entity_poly.pdbx_strand_id
1 'polypeptide(L)'
;MTWQEELRRLDEELAAGNLTADEYRARRDRVLSMAVSTGDQSQAPAQPAQQQVPSTAADTQIIAPVSPPDHQANAAEATQVVSAADAAGAERTQAVPPWQQQQQHPNSPSGGFPQPMQQQQPPPPYGQHSPAGGFAQPMPQQNPWGAPQQPQQDVSPPWGGSEFPPLAPPSNNADWISQGPESFQTQPSSGKGKKIAFAVVAFLVVAGLGFGVWALFIKDGGSPTPPVAQSSSPQPPPAPTVKPLPEPPAAKPEPGDNSSALVTPAGTTRAGGGEFDMDKLQSAKYLPTTVVEKLKQSGMTEGLLKTTKDGDVTLGLFALELPNAQAASAVAAEYGNAEQEGGLTVNRNLSLHGVPVFSAADSSQQVYRAVYVLYNRVVIIDSFGPQKDATLSSFKTLLTAQVQKSPPTERTNN
;
A
#
# COMPACT_ATOMS: atom_id res chain seq x y z
N MET A 1 -0.84 -18.74 9.49
CA MET A 1 -1.67 -19.04 8.32
C MET A 1 -0.82 -19.82 7.35
N THR A 2 -1.39 -20.84 6.70
CA THR A 2 -0.68 -21.60 5.67
C THR A 2 -0.72 -20.83 4.35
N TRP A 3 0.31 -20.96 3.50
CA TRP A 3 0.32 -20.30 2.18
C TRP A 3 -0.89 -20.69 1.31
N GLN A 4 -1.50 -21.86 1.57
CA GLN A 4 -2.72 -22.32 0.91
C GLN A 4 -3.95 -21.50 1.33
N GLU A 5 -4.08 -21.14 2.61
CA GLU A 5 -5.16 -20.25 3.09
C GLU A 5 -5.06 -18.87 2.44
N GLU A 6 -3.84 -18.38 2.25
CA GLU A 6 -3.61 -17.06 1.66
C GLU A 6 -3.96 -17.03 0.15
N LEU A 7 -3.65 -18.10 -0.59
CA LEU A 7 -4.10 -18.23 -1.98
C LEU A 7 -5.63 -18.33 -2.09
N ARG A 8 -6.29 -19.09 -1.19
CA ARG A 8 -7.75 -19.21 -1.18
C ARG A 8 -8.42 -17.86 -0.90
N ARG A 9 -7.85 -17.05 -0.01
CA ARG A 9 -8.32 -15.69 0.27
C ARG A 9 -8.15 -14.76 -0.95
N LEU A 10 -7.02 -14.85 -1.65
CA LEU A 10 -6.81 -14.07 -2.89
C LEU A 10 -7.82 -14.44 -3.98
N ASP A 11 -8.18 -15.72 -4.09
CA ASP A 11 -9.22 -16.18 -5.03
C ASP A 11 -10.60 -15.63 -4.65
N GLU A 12 -10.93 -15.57 -3.36
CA GLU A 12 -12.20 -15.03 -2.87
C GLU A 12 -12.28 -13.51 -3.07
N GLU A 13 -11.19 -12.77 -2.85
CA GLU A 13 -11.10 -11.33 -3.11
C GLU A 13 -11.20 -10.99 -4.61
N LEU A 14 -10.65 -11.85 -5.49
CA LEU A 14 -10.80 -11.72 -6.94
C LEU A 14 -12.25 -11.99 -7.38
N ALA A 15 -12.88 -13.04 -6.85
CA ALA A 15 -14.28 -13.37 -7.13
C ALA A 15 -15.26 -12.30 -6.61
N ALA A 16 -14.94 -11.67 -5.48
CA ALA A 16 -15.70 -10.56 -4.92
C ALA A 16 -15.50 -9.24 -5.70
N GLY A 17 -14.56 -9.17 -6.65
CA GLY A 17 -14.25 -7.96 -7.41
C GLY A 17 -13.50 -6.89 -6.62
N ASN A 18 -13.02 -7.22 -5.42
CA ASN A 18 -12.24 -6.32 -4.57
C ASN A 18 -10.77 -6.25 -4.99
N LEU A 19 -10.32 -7.23 -5.79
CA LEU A 19 -8.96 -7.34 -6.28
C LEU A 19 -8.95 -7.31 -7.81
N THR A 20 -8.04 -6.54 -8.40
CA THR A 20 -7.84 -6.58 -9.86
C THR A 20 -7.02 -7.82 -10.26
N ALA A 21 -7.17 -8.28 -11.50
CA ALA A 21 -6.45 -9.47 -11.99
C ALA A 21 -4.91 -9.32 -11.93
N ASP A 22 -4.39 -8.11 -12.06
CA ASP A 22 -2.94 -7.85 -11.98
C ASP A 22 -2.44 -7.84 -10.54
N GLU A 23 -3.23 -7.30 -9.61
CA GLU A 23 -2.92 -7.32 -8.19
C GLU A 23 -2.98 -8.74 -7.61
N TYR A 24 -3.93 -9.55 -8.08
CA TYR A 24 -3.99 -10.98 -7.79
C TYR A 24 -2.69 -11.71 -8.16
N ARG A 25 -2.18 -11.50 -9.37
CA ARG A 25 -0.93 -12.12 -9.85
C ARG A 25 0.26 -11.72 -8.98
N ALA A 26 0.40 -10.42 -8.69
CA ALA A 26 1.51 -9.91 -7.88
C ALA A 26 1.48 -10.46 -6.44
N ARG A 27 0.30 -10.53 -5.81
CA ARG A 27 0.17 -11.09 -4.46
C ARG A 27 0.39 -12.60 -4.43
N ARG A 28 -0.16 -13.33 -5.41
CA ARG A 28 0.05 -14.77 -5.57
C ARG A 28 1.54 -15.12 -5.69
N ASP A 29 2.29 -14.39 -6.51
CA ASP A 29 3.73 -14.62 -6.66
C ASP A 29 4.50 -14.34 -5.36
N ARG A 30 4.08 -13.34 -4.58
CA ARG A 30 4.65 -13.06 -3.26
C ARG A 30 4.43 -14.22 -2.29
N VAL A 31 3.20 -14.73 -2.20
CA VAL A 31 2.85 -15.89 -1.33
C VAL A 31 3.65 -17.13 -1.73
N LEU A 32 3.78 -17.38 -3.03
CA LEU A 32 4.58 -18.50 -3.55
C LEU A 32 6.07 -18.34 -3.24
N SER A 33 6.62 -17.13 -3.32
CA SER A 33 8.03 -16.86 -2.99
C SER A 33 8.34 -17.09 -1.50
N MET A 34 7.39 -16.76 -0.62
CA MET A 34 7.48 -17.06 0.82
C MET A 34 7.40 -18.57 1.07
N ALA A 35 6.50 -19.27 0.38
CA ALA A 35 6.37 -20.73 0.51
C ALA A 35 7.63 -21.48 0.06
N VAL A 36 8.27 -21.05 -1.03
CA VAL A 36 9.55 -21.64 -1.51
C VAL A 36 10.68 -21.38 -0.52
N SER A 37 10.71 -20.20 0.11
CA SER A 37 11.74 -19.86 1.10
C SER A 37 11.59 -20.61 2.43
N THR A 38 10.40 -21.16 2.71
CA THR A 38 10.12 -21.89 3.96
C THR A 38 10.37 -23.41 3.82
N GLY A 39 10.70 -23.89 2.62
CA GLY A 39 10.88 -25.32 2.32
C GLY A 39 12.20 -25.96 2.77
N ASP A 40 13.20 -25.18 3.20
CA ASP A 40 14.55 -25.67 3.52
C ASP A 40 14.92 -25.66 5.03
N GLN A 41 13.94 -25.52 5.93
CA GLN A 41 14.18 -25.73 7.37
C GLN A 41 13.39 -26.91 7.91
N SER A 42 13.94 -28.11 7.69
CA SER A 42 13.54 -29.32 8.40
C SER A 42 14.75 -29.94 9.13
N GLN A 43 14.72 -29.81 10.46
CA GLN A 43 15.28 -30.71 11.48
C GLN A 43 16.81 -30.90 11.63
N ALA A 44 17.34 -30.33 12.72
CA ALA A 44 18.37 -30.98 13.55
C ALA A 44 17.99 -30.87 15.05
N PRO A 45 18.22 -31.90 15.89
CA PRO A 45 17.69 -31.95 17.26
C PRO A 45 18.55 -31.21 18.29
N ALA A 46 17.89 -30.73 19.35
CA ALA A 46 18.48 -30.01 20.49
C ALA A 46 19.23 -30.92 21.49
N GLN A 47 20.32 -30.39 22.07
CA GLN A 47 20.93 -30.84 23.33
C GLN A 47 21.52 -29.65 24.12
N PRO A 48 21.73 -29.79 25.45
CA PRO A 48 21.50 -28.72 26.43
C PRO A 48 22.73 -27.90 26.86
N ALA A 49 22.42 -26.85 27.62
CA ALA A 49 23.26 -25.76 28.11
C ALA A 49 24.54 -26.13 28.89
N GLN A 50 25.61 -25.35 28.65
CA GLN A 50 26.65 -25.07 29.64
C GLN A 50 27.08 -23.60 29.60
N GLN A 51 27.19 -23.02 30.81
CA GLN A 51 27.74 -21.71 31.11
C GLN A 51 29.26 -21.68 30.87
N GLN A 52 29.76 -20.65 30.19
CA GLN A 52 31.08 -20.10 30.47
C GLN A 52 31.24 -18.64 30.01
N VAL A 53 32.01 -17.92 30.81
CA VAL A 53 32.22 -16.46 30.97
C VAL A 53 33.23 -15.89 29.94
N PRO A 54 33.43 -14.54 29.86
CA PRO A 54 33.59 -13.79 28.61
C PRO A 54 35.04 -13.61 28.15
N SER A 55 35.22 -13.46 26.83
CA SER A 55 36.45 -12.96 26.22
C SER A 55 36.16 -11.78 25.29
N THR A 56 37.06 -10.82 25.40
CA THR A 56 37.10 -9.48 24.82
C THR A 56 37.38 -9.43 23.32
N ALA A 57 36.77 -8.42 22.68
CA ALA A 57 37.31 -7.51 21.66
C ALA A 57 37.84 -8.04 20.30
N ALA A 58 37.17 -7.52 19.26
CA ALA A 58 37.72 -6.84 18.08
C ALA A 58 38.20 -7.64 16.85
N ASP A 59 37.81 -7.05 15.71
CA ASP A 59 38.50 -7.01 14.42
C ASP A 59 38.58 -8.29 13.56
N THR A 60 37.87 -8.26 12.44
CA THR A 60 38.28 -8.98 11.22
C THR A 60 38.41 -7.98 10.07
N GLN A 61 39.52 -7.25 10.15
CA GLN A 61 40.50 -6.89 9.13
C GLN A 61 40.09 -6.93 7.64
N ILE A 62 40.20 -5.74 7.06
CA ILE A 62 40.29 -5.39 5.65
C ILE A 62 41.72 -5.71 5.16
N ILE A 63 41.85 -6.36 4.00
CA ILE A 63 43.11 -6.67 3.33
C ILE A 63 43.65 -5.41 2.61
N ALA A 64 44.89 -5.01 2.94
CA ALA A 64 45.60 -3.92 2.27
C ALA A 64 46.48 -4.43 1.10
N PRO A 65 46.59 -3.70 -0.02
CA PRO A 65 47.51 -4.04 -1.10
C PRO A 65 48.97 -3.65 -0.80
N VAL A 66 49.86 -4.56 -1.19
CA VAL A 66 51.32 -4.52 -1.00
C VAL A 66 51.98 -3.58 -2.03
N SER A 67 52.92 -2.73 -1.60
CA SER A 67 53.81 -1.95 -2.49
C SER A 67 55.27 -2.41 -2.38
N PRO A 68 56.05 -2.40 -3.48
CA PRO A 68 57.49 -2.74 -3.48
C PRO A 68 58.43 -1.53 -3.23
N PRO A 69 59.72 -1.76 -2.87
CA PRO A 69 60.61 -0.74 -2.30
C PRO A 69 61.55 0.00 -3.28
N ASP A 70 61.92 1.21 -2.81
CA ASP A 70 63.09 2.09 -3.02
C ASP A 70 63.64 2.43 -4.42
N HIS A 71 63.77 3.74 -4.70
CA HIS A 71 65.01 4.42 -5.11
C HIS A 71 64.84 5.96 -5.20
N GLN A 72 65.58 6.68 -4.34
CA GLN A 72 66.55 7.74 -4.67
C GLN A 72 66.14 9.08 -5.36
N ALA A 73 66.45 10.16 -4.62
CA ALA A 73 67.00 11.46 -5.04
C ALA A 73 66.10 12.62 -5.51
N ASN A 74 66.50 13.80 -5.00
CA ASN A 74 66.39 15.17 -5.52
C ASN A 74 65.11 15.99 -5.30
N ALA A 75 65.25 16.90 -4.33
CA ALA A 75 65.29 18.36 -4.49
C ALA A 75 64.13 19.14 -5.14
N ALA A 76 63.74 20.17 -4.37
CA ALA A 76 63.33 21.52 -4.78
C ALA A 76 61.87 21.79 -5.19
N GLU A 77 61.26 22.68 -4.38
CA GLU A 77 60.48 23.88 -4.75
C GLU A 77 59.39 23.78 -5.84
N ALA A 78 58.14 24.08 -5.48
CA ALA A 78 57.36 25.15 -6.11
C ALA A 78 55.92 25.22 -5.56
N THR A 79 55.66 26.30 -4.81
CA THR A 79 54.36 26.95 -4.68
C THR A 79 53.69 27.19 -6.04
N GLN A 80 52.42 26.83 -6.22
CA GLN A 80 51.54 27.60 -7.10
C GLN A 80 50.05 27.53 -6.72
N VAL A 81 49.53 28.71 -6.43
CA VAL A 81 48.12 29.07 -6.24
C VAL A 81 47.62 29.61 -7.58
N VAL A 82 46.41 29.23 -8.04
CA VAL A 82 45.67 30.05 -9.02
C VAL A 82 44.18 30.07 -8.68
N SER A 83 43.67 31.29 -8.63
CA SER A 83 42.33 31.73 -8.26
C SER A 83 41.35 31.76 -9.44
N ALA A 84 40.08 32.00 -9.09
CA ALA A 84 38.92 32.26 -9.92
C ALA A 84 39.00 33.51 -10.82
N ALA A 85 38.34 33.41 -11.98
CA ALA A 85 37.83 34.44 -12.91
C ALA A 85 37.18 33.65 -14.08
N ASP A 86 36.13 34.03 -14.81
CA ASP A 86 35.16 35.13 -14.83
C ASP A 86 34.07 34.75 -15.88
N ALA A 87 33.01 35.54 -15.97
CA ALA A 87 32.19 35.84 -17.15
C ALA A 87 31.27 34.78 -17.84
N ALA A 88 29.96 35.01 -17.66
CA ALA A 88 28.93 35.29 -18.69
C ALA A 88 28.91 34.55 -20.06
N GLY A 89 27.74 34.00 -20.40
CA GLY A 89 27.34 33.60 -21.77
C GLY A 89 26.56 32.28 -21.78
N ALA A 90 25.23 32.30 -21.80
CA ALA A 90 24.40 32.14 -23.01
C ALA A 90 24.50 30.74 -23.67
N GLU A 91 23.37 30.02 -23.60
CA GLU A 91 22.88 29.00 -24.53
C GLU A 91 23.81 27.84 -24.91
N ARG A 92 23.60 26.67 -24.30
CA ARG A 92 24.16 25.41 -24.81
C ARG A 92 23.17 24.25 -24.78
N THR A 93 22.50 24.08 -25.92
CA THR A 93 21.83 22.86 -26.35
C THR A 93 22.85 21.71 -26.42
N GLN A 94 22.65 20.67 -25.62
CA GLN A 94 23.54 19.50 -25.58
C GLN A 94 23.05 18.48 -26.61
N ALA A 95 23.78 18.37 -27.72
CA ALA A 95 23.61 17.31 -28.71
C ALA A 95 24.41 16.07 -28.30
N VAL A 96 23.75 14.91 -28.28
CA VAL A 96 24.36 13.59 -28.05
C VAL A 96 24.97 13.08 -29.37
N PRO A 97 26.24 12.67 -29.43
CA PRO A 97 26.81 12.12 -30.66
C PRO A 97 26.36 10.67 -30.91
N PRO A 98 26.17 10.29 -32.20
CA PRO A 98 25.77 8.95 -32.61
C PRO A 98 26.97 8.00 -32.67
N TRP A 99 26.89 6.84 -32.02
CA TRP A 99 27.88 5.78 -32.20
C TRP A 99 27.45 4.79 -33.28
N GLN A 100 28.26 4.78 -34.34
CA GLN A 100 28.19 3.90 -35.51
C GLN A 100 28.75 2.51 -35.20
N GLN A 101 28.18 1.50 -35.88
CA GLN A 101 28.72 0.16 -36.01
C GLN A 101 29.99 0.15 -36.88
N GLN A 102 31.06 -0.56 -36.46
CA GLN A 102 31.88 -1.36 -37.39
C GLN A 102 32.77 -2.42 -36.69
N GLN A 103 32.49 -3.70 -37.02
CA GLN A 103 33.37 -4.84 -37.37
C GLN A 103 34.62 -5.27 -36.54
N GLN A 104 34.59 -6.56 -36.14
CA GLN A 104 35.54 -7.66 -36.44
C GLN A 104 36.78 -8.02 -35.54
N HIS A 105 36.69 -9.24 -34.96
CA HIS A 105 37.71 -10.28 -34.54
C HIS A 105 38.73 -10.00 -33.39
N PRO A 106 39.48 -11.00 -32.88
CA PRO A 106 39.15 -12.29 -32.25
C PRO A 106 39.87 -12.50 -30.88
N ASN A 107 39.76 -13.71 -30.29
CA ASN A 107 40.45 -14.30 -29.12
C ASN A 107 39.73 -14.32 -27.77
N SER A 108 39.15 -15.49 -27.48
CA SER A 108 38.85 -16.01 -26.14
C SER A 108 40.11 -16.56 -25.45
N PRO A 109 40.12 -16.58 -24.12
CA PRO A 109 40.46 -17.83 -23.43
C PRO A 109 39.42 -18.28 -22.41
N SER A 110 39.54 -19.56 -22.14
CA SER A 110 38.65 -20.55 -21.55
C SER A 110 38.66 -20.63 -20.03
N GLY A 111 37.49 -20.88 -19.44
CA GLY A 111 37.26 -21.38 -18.07
C GLY A 111 35.82 -21.06 -17.65
N GLY A 112 34.92 -21.97 -17.28
CA GLY A 112 35.02 -23.37 -16.88
C GLY A 112 34.22 -23.52 -15.58
N PHE A 113 33.02 -24.11 -15.61
CA PHE A 113 32.33 -24.67 -14.43
C PHE A 113 31.39 -25.82 -14.87
N PRO A 114 31.58 -27.06 -14.38
CA PRO A 114 30.77 -28.22 -14.77
C PRO A 114 29.52 -28.45 -13.90
N GLN A 115 28.45 -28.92 -14.55
CA GLN A 115 27.25 -29.51 -13.94
C GLN A 115 27.57 -30.90 -13.35
N PRO A 116 26.94 -31.31 -12.23
CA PRO A 116 26.95 -32.71 -11.81
C PRO A 116 25.84 -33.54 -12.48
N MET A 117 26.27 -34.60 -13.19
CA MET A 117 25.43 -35.69 -13.70
C MET A 117 25.09 -36.71 -12.61
N GLN A 118 23.89 -37.29 -12.75
CA GLN A 118 23.42 -38.50 -12.08
C GLN A 118 24.25 -39.74 -12.50
N GLN A 119 24.55 -40.61 -11.53
CA GLN A 119 25.07 -41.96 -11.78
C GLN A 119 24.22 -43.02 -11.07
N GLN A 120 23.95 -44.10 -11.79
CA GLN A 120 23.19 -45.30 -11.43
C GLN A 120 24.10 -46.45 -10.98
N GLN A 121 23.46 -47.47 -10.35
CA GLN A 121 23.88 -48.88 -10.07
C GLN A 121 24.44 -49.19 -8.66
N PRO A 122 24.47 -50.47 -8.19
CA PRO A 122 23.49 -51.60 -8.22
C PRO A 122 23.32 -52.31 -6.80
N PRO A 123 22.51 -53.38 -6.60
CA PRO A 123 22.18 -53.98 -5.27
C PRO A 123 23.13 -55.16 -4.87
N PRO A 124 23.29 -55.63 -3.59
CA PRO A 124 22.35 -56.53 -2.84
C PRO A 124 22.50 -56.44 -1.26
N PRO A 125 22.36 -57.50 -0.40
CA PRO A 125 21.11 -58.02 0.21
C PRO A 125 21.12 -58.23 1.76
N TYR A 126 19.96 -58.59 2.33
CA TYR A 126 19.65 -59.22 3.65
C TYR A 126 20.09 -58.53 4.98
N GLY A 127 19.11 -58.34 5.89
CA GLY A 127 19.37 -58.40 7.34
C GLY A 127 18.53 -57.50 8.26
N GLN A 128 17.42 -58.05 8.76
CA GLN A 128 17.06 -58.11 10.19
C GLN A 128 16.88 -56.83 11.07
N HIS A 129 15.76 -56.89 11.83
CA HIS A 129 15.41 -56.23 13.10
C HIS A 129 14.68 -54.85 13.05
N SER A 130 13.40 -54.86 13.42
CA SER A 130 12.67 -53.70 13.97
C SER A 130 11.77 -54.19 15.11
N PRO A 131 11.78 -53.58 16.32
CA PRO A 131 10.82 -53.87 17.37
C PRO A 131 9.60 -52.93 17.36
N ALA A 132 8.61 -53.40 18.12
CA ALA A 132 7.21 -53.03 18.22
C ALA A 132 6.86 -51.63 18.78
N GLY A 133 5.66 -51.15 18.40
CA GLY A 133 4.86 -50.13 19.09
C GLY A 133 4.33 -49.07 18.11
N GLY A 134 3.07 -49.00 17.69
CA GLY A 134 1.82 -49.51 18.27
C GLY A 134 1.04 -48.39 18.93
N PHE A 135 0.33 -47.54 18.16
CA PHE A 135 -0.74 -46.68 18.69
C PHE A 135 -1.93 -46.66 17.72
N ALA A 136 -3.10 -46.97 18.27
CA ALA A 136 -4.35 -47.21 17.57
C ALA A 136 -5.20 -45.94 17.45
N GLN A 137 -5.87 -45.81 16.31
CA GLN A 137 -7.05 -44.97 16.14
C GLN A 137 -8.27 -45.56 16.85
N PRO A 138 -9.25 -44.71 17.23
CA PRO A 138 -10.63 -45.06 16.87
C PRO A 138 -11.54 -43.87 16.48
N MET A 139 -12.38 -44.15 15.49
CA MET A 139 -13.74 -43.63 15.23
C MET A 139 -14.65 -44.89 15.09
N PRO A 140 -15.99 -44.82 14.98
CA PRO A 140 -17.00 -43.80 15.37
C PRO A 140 -18.19 -44.45 16.16
N GLN A 141 -19.14 -43.67 16.71
CA GLN A 141 -20.48 -44.23 17.03
C GLN A 141 -21.63 -43.20 17.01
N GLN A 142 -22.76 -43.65 16.46
CA GLN A 142 -24.03 -42.96 16.21
C GLN A 142 -25.02 -43.00 17.42
N ASN A 143 -25.91 -41.99 17.46
CA ASN A 143 -27.19 -41.74 18.17
C ASN A 143 -28.00 -42.94 18.77
N PRO A 144 -28.82 -42.73 19.83
CA PRO A 144 -30.27 -42.39 19.66
C PRO A 144 -30.98 -41.56 20.77
N TRP A 145 -32.16 -41.04 20.39
CA TRP A 145 -33.17 -40.27 21.13
C TRP A 145 -33.86 -40.98 22.33
N GLY A 146 -34.23 -40.24 23.40
CA GLY A 146 -35.35 -40.60 24.31
C GLY A 146 -35.38 -40.04 25.76
N ALA A 147 -36.18 -38.97 26.00
CA ALA A 147 -36.91 -38.55 27.24
C ALA A 147 -36.16 -38.03 28.51
N PRO A 148 -36.83 -37.34 29.48
CA PRO A 148 -37.87 -36.29 29.39
C PRO A 148 -37.55 -34.98 30.19
N GLN A 149 -38.21 -33.89 29.76
CA GLN A 149 -38.51 -32.60 30.39
C GLN A 149 -37.92 -32.22 31.78
N GLN A 150 -37.09 -31.16 31.78
CA GLN A 150 -36.94 -30.19 32.89
C GLN A 150 -36.93 -28.76 32.31
N PRO A 151 -37.45 -27.76 33.05
CA PRO A 151 -37.66 -26.40 32.53
C PRO A 151 -36.32 -25.68 32.26
N GLN A 152 -36.15 -25.21 31.03
CA GLN A 152 -34.98 -24.48 30.54
C GLN A 152 -34.82 -23.15 31.29
N GLN A 153 -33.62 -22.94 31.85
CA GLN A 153 -33.10 -21.60 32.11
C GLN A 153 -32.68 -21.00 30.77
N ASP A 154 -33.20 -19.81 30.49
CA ASP A 154 -32.88 -19.00 29.32
C ASP A 154 -31.38 -18.65 29.32
N VAL A 155 -30.63 -19.25 28.41
CA VAL A 155 -29.24 -18.86 28.11
C VAL A 155 -29.27 -18.02 26.84
N SER A 156 -29.82 -16.81 26.95
CA SER A 156 -29.77 -15.82 25.88
C SER A 156 -28.37 -15.15 25.86
N PRO A 157 -27.76 -14.92 24.69
CA PRO A 157 -26.49 -14.20 24.56
C PRO A 157 -26.62 -12.76 25.10
N PRO A 158 -25.54 -12.13 25.59
CA PRO A 158 -25.56 -10.88 26.37
C PRO A 158 -26.05 -9.62 25.62
N TRP A 159 -26.50 -9.76 24.39
CA TRP A 159 -27.06 -8.70 23.56
C TRP A 159 -28.59 -8.81 23.39
N GLY A 160 -29.24 -9.79 24.04
CA GLY A 160 -30.66 -10.12 23.84
C GLY A 160 -31.52 -10.09 25.11
N GLY A 161 -31.26 -9.19 26.06
CA GLY A 161 -32.06 -9.03 27.28
C GLY A 161 -33.44 -8.43 27.02
N SER A 162 -34.48 -9.14 27.48
CA SER A 162 -35.92 -8.89 27.36
C SER A 162 -36.45 -7.75 28.26
N GLU A 163 -35.68 -6.69 28.46
CA GLU A 163 -35.99 -5.60 29.42
C GLU A 163 -36.41 -4.26 28.79
N PHE A 164 -36.72 -4.22 27.49
CA PHE A 164 -37.30 -3.03 26.86
C PHE A 164 -38.84 -3.06 26.92
N PRO A 165 -39.51 -2.00 27.44
CA PRO A 165 -40.96 -1.88 27.38
C PRO A 165 -41.44 -1.72 25.92
N PRO A 166 -42.68 -2.16 25.59
CA PRO A 166 -43.14 -2.23 24.21
C PRO A 166 -43.30 -0.82 23.61
N LEU A 167 -42.39 -0.42 22.73
CA LEU A 167 -42.56 0.73 21.85
C LEU A 167 -43.24 0.30 20.55
N ALA A 168 -44.50 -0.15 20.66
CA ALA A 168 -45.39 -0.25 19.51
C ALA A 168 -46.66 0.57 19.77
N PRO A 169 -46.89 1.68 19.03
CA PRO A 169 -48.25 2.07 18.70
C PRO A 169 -48.84 1.08 17.67
N PRO A 170 -50.19 0.93 17.63
CA PRO A 170 -50.85 -0.15 16.92
C PRO A 170 -50.68 -0.06 15.39
N SER A 171 -50.46 -1.25 14.83
CA SER A 171 -50.71 -1.67 13.45
C SER A 171 -51.55 -0.73 12.57
N ASN A 172 -50.88 -0.03 11.65
CA ASN A 172 -51.24 0.02 10.23
C ASN A 172 -50.07 0.63 9.44
N ASN A 173 -49.63 -0.06 8.39
CA ASN A 173 -48.52 0.23 7.45
C ASN A 173 -47.15 -0.37 7.83
N ALA A 174 -47.00 -1.66 7.54
CA ALA A 174 -45.72 -2.35 7.44
C ALA A 174 -45.33 -2.49 5.95
N ASP A 175 -44.71 -1.46 5.40
CA ASP A 175 -44.17 -1.44 4.02
C ASP A 175 -42.63 -1.42 3.97
N TRP A 176 -41.94 -1.59 5.10
CA TRP A 176 -40.48 -1.41 5.19
C TRP A 176 -39.68 -2.72 5.26
N ILE A 177 -40.34 -3.89 5.28
CA ILE A 177 -39.68 -5.21 5.27
C ILE A 177 -40.10 -5.98 4.03
N SER A 178 -39.79 -5.44 2.85
CA SER A 178 -39.57 -6.24 1.65
C SER A 178 -38.85 -5.35 0.65
N GLN A 179 -37.59 -5.66 0.35
CA GLN A 179 -37.00 -5.53 -0.98
C GLN A 179 -35.51 -5.89 -0.95
N GLY A 180 -35.24 -7.16 -1.26
CA GLY A 180 -34.03 -7.54 -1.98
C GLY A 180 -34.21 -7.24 -3.48
N PRO A 181 -33.11 -7.07 -4.25
CA PRO A 181 -33.17 -6.64 -5.64
C PRO A 181 -33.50 -7.82 -6.57
N GLU A 182 -34.78 -8.05 -6.84
CA GLU A 182 -35.22 -8.95 -7.92
C GLU A 182 -36.18 -8.21 -8.87
N SER A 183 -35.70 -8.06 -10.11
CA SER A 183 -36.46 -7.90 -11.37
C SER A 183 -37.38 -6.68 -11.56
N PHE A 184 -36.88 -5.70 -12.33
CA PHE A 184 -37.71 -4.72 -13.04
C PHE A 184 -38.32 -5.34 -14.30
N GLN A 185 -39.54 -5.87 -14.19
CA GLN A 185 -40.50 -5.88 -15.31
C GLN A 185 -41.33 -4.60 -15.24
N THR A 186 -41.10 -3.67 -16.18
CA THR A 186 -41.94 -2.49 -16.37
C THR A 186 -42.76 -2.60 -17.64
N GLN A 187 -44.09 -2.41 -17.53
CA GLN A 187 -44.92 -1.86 -18.62
C GLN A 187 -46.31 -1.38 -18.10
N PRO A 188 -47.07 -0.54 -18.85
CA PRO A 188 -46.92 0.92 -18.93
C PRO A 188 -48.25 1.69 -18.74
N SER A 189 -48.20 3.02 -18.63
CA SER A 189 -49.11 4.03 -19.26
C SER A 189 -48.86 5.39 -18.59
N SER A 190 -49.07 6.58 -19.15
CA SER A 190 -49.38 7.12 -20.48
C SER A 190 -49.36 8.65 -20.29
N GLY A 191 -48.58 9.42 -21.07
CA GLY A 191 -48.69 10.89 -21.06
C GLY A 191 -47.55 11.70 -21.68
N LYS A 192 -47.54 11.79 -23.03
CA LYS A 192 -47.02 12.84 -23.96
C LYS A 192 -46.10 13.95 -23.38
N GLY A 193 -44.94 14.30 -23.94
CA GLY A 193 -44.33 13.95 -25.23
C GLY A 193 -43.06 14.76 -25.54
N LYS A 194 -42.35 14.31 -26.59
CA LYS A 194 -41.23 14.92 -27.34
C LYS A 194 -39.91 15.17 -26.59
N LYS A 195 -39.03 14.15 -26.56
CA LYS A 195 -37.56 14.26 -26.68
C LYS A 195 -36.80 12.92 -26.77
N ILE A 196 -37.38 11.89 -27.41
CA ILE A 196 -36.65 10.64 -27.76
C ILE A 196 -36.84 10.39 -29.26
N ALA A 197 -36.06 11.09 -30.06
CA ALA A 197 -35.89 10.79 -31.50
C ALA A 197 -34.41 10.75 -31.90
N PHE A 198 -33.48 11.04 -30.98
CA PHE A 198 -32.04 11.10 -31.28
C PHE A 198 -31.26 9.81 -30.96
N ALA A 199 -31.76 8.96 -30.06
CA ALA A 199 -31.01 7.77 -29.64
C ALA A 199 -31.16 6.57 -30.61
N VAL A 200 -32.32 6.40 -31.24
CA VAL A 200 -32.59 5.25 -32.13
C VAL A 200 -31.96 5.43 -33.52
N VAL A 201 -31.86 6.68 -34.00
CA VAL A 201 -31.16 6.99 -35.26
C VAL A 201 -29.65 6.82 -35.12
N ALA A 202 -29.06 7.19 -33.97
CA ALA A 202 -27.63 7.01 -33.72
C ALA A 202 -27.23 5.53 -33.63
N PHE A 203 -28.08 4.68 -33.05
CA PHE A 203 -27.80 3.25 -32.96
C PHE A 203 -27.90 2.54 -34.32
N LEU A 204 -28.84 2.95 -35.18
CA LEU A 204 -28.97 2.39 -36.53
C LEU A 204 -27.83 2.81 -37.48
N VAL A 205 -27.27 4.00 -37.30
CA VAL A 205 -26.11 4.47 -38.10
C VAL A 205 -24.83 3.72 -37.71
N VAL A 206 -24.61 3.45 -36.41
CA VAL A 206 -23.42 2.73 -35.93
C VAL A 206 -23.50 1.22 -36.24
N ALA A 207 -24.68 0.60 -36.12
CA ALA A 207 -24.87 -0.79 -36.50
C ALA A 207 -24.81 -1.00 -38.03
N GLY A 208 -25.30 -0.03 -38.82
CA GLY A 208 -25.23 -0.08 -40.29
C GLY A 208 -23.80 0.08 -40.84
N LEU A 209 -22.96 0.90 -40.21
CA LEU A 209 -21.57 1.07 -40.62
C LEU A 209 -20.67 -0.14 -40.24
N GLY A 210 -20.98 -0.81 -39.12
CA GLY A 210 -20.24 -2.01 -38.71
C GLY A 210 -20.39 -3.21 -39.66
N PHE A 211 -21.57 -3.40 -40.26
CA PHE A 211 -21.82 -4.51 -41.19
C PHE A 211 -21.25 -4.25 -42.60
N GLY A 212 -21.16 -2.97 -43.02
CA GLY A 212 -20.62 -2.60 -44.32
C GLY A 212 -19.12 -2.89 -44.47
N VAL A 213 -18.33 -2.73 -43.40
CA VAL A 213 -16.88 -3.01 -43.41
C VAL A 213 -16.59 -4.52 -43.35
N TRP A 214 -17.41 -5.29 -42.63
CA TRP A 214 -17.26 -6.75 -42.53
C TRP A 214 -17.62 -7.46 -43.85
N ALA A 215 -18.64 -6.98 -44.57
CA ALA A 215 -19.06 -7.59 -45.84
C ALA A 215 -18.16 -7.24 -47.05
N LEU A 216 -17.35 -6.16 -46.97
CA LEU A 216 -16.43 -5.76 -48.04
C LEU A 216 -15.03 -6.42 -47.96
N PHE A 217 -14.69 -7.11 -46.87
CA PHE A 217 -13.38 -7.76 -46.69
C PHE A 217 -13.39 -9.29 -46.61
N ILE A 218 -14.56 -9.94 -46.64
CA ILE A 218 -14.69 -11.42 -46.56
C ILE A 218 -15.47 -11.98 -47.77
N LYS A 219 -15.44 -11.27 -48.91
CA LYS A 219 -16.00 -11.80 -50.15
C LYS A 219 -15.08 -11.54 -51.32
N ASP A 220 -13.86 -12.08 -51.23
CA ASP A 220 -13.18 -12.61 -52.40
C ASP A 220 -12.47 -13.90 -52.00
N GLY A 221 -12.92 -14.97 -52.66
CA GLY A 221 -12.43 -16.33 -52.45
C GLY A 221 -11.06 -16.51 -53.09
N GLY A 222 -10.19 -17.19 -52.36
CA GLY A 222 -8.90 -17.63 -52.85
C GLY A 222 -8.20 -18.42 -51.76
N SER A 223 -8.44 -19.72 -51.69
CA SER A 223 -7.60 -20.64 -50.92
C SER A 223 -6.24 -20.75 -51.60
N PRO A 224 -5.14 -20.36 -50.93
CA PRO A 224 -4.03 -21.31 -50.86
C PRO A 224 -3.36 -21.33 -49.48
N THR A 225 -3.22 -22.57 -48.96
CA THR A 225 -2.22 -23.09 -48.01
C THR A 225 -1.88 -22.27 -46.74
N PRO A 226 -2.10 -22.82 -45.53
CA PRO A 226 -1.68 -22.15 -44.31
C PRO A 226 -0.15 -22.07 -44.22
N PRO A 227 0.45 -20.87 -44.00
CA PRO A 227 1.85 -20.80 -43.62
C PRO A 227 2.01 -21.41 -42.22
N VAL A 228 3.08 -22.18 -42.05
CA VAL A 228 3.49 -22.78 -40.77
C VAL A 228 3.59 -21.64 -39.75
N ALA A 229 2.74 -21.68 -38.73
CA ALA A 229 2.73 -20.68 -37.67
C ALA A 229 4.05 -20.76 -36.88
N GLN A 230 4.99 -19.87 -37.17
CA GLN A 230 6.08 -19.56 -36.26
C GLN A 230 5.45 -19.10 -34.95
N SER A 231 5.71 -19.86 -33.88
CA SER A 231 5.32 -19.52 -32.52
C SER A 231 6.14 -18.32 -32.06
N SER A 232 5.76 -17.12 -32.51
CA SER A 232 6.22 -15.88 -31.90
C SER A 232 5.60 -15.81 -30.52
N SER A 233 6.38 -16.15 -29.49
CA SER A 233 6.01 -15.90 -28.10
C SER A 233 5.63 -14.42 -27.96
N PRO A 234 4.43 -14.09 -27.47
CA PRO A 234 4.06 -12.71 -27.24
C PRO A 234 5.03 -12.11 -26.24
N GLN A 235 5.70 -11.02 -26.64
CA GLN A 235 6.58 -10.25 -25.76
C GLN A 235 5.75 -9.83 -24.53
N PRO A 236 6.23 -10.08 -23.30
CA PRO A 236 5.51 -9.70 -22.10
C PRO A 236 5.21 -8.19 -22.15
N PRO A 237 3.98 -7.77 -21.76
CA PRO A 237 3.64 -6.36 -21.72
C PRO A 237 4.66 -5.61 -20.86
N PRO A 238 5.09 -4.41 -21.27
CA PRO A 238 6.05 -3.63 -20.49
C PRO A 238 5.50 -3.42 -19.08
N ALA A 239 6.36 -3.61 -18.08
CA ALA A 239 6.00 -3.41 -16.69
C ALA A 239 5.41 -1.99 -16.50
N PRO A 240 4.30 -1.83 -15.76
CA PRO A 240 3.69 -0.54 -15.53
C PRO A 240 4.71 0.40 -14.86
N THR A 241 5.08 1.46 -15.56
CA THR A 241 6.03 2.47 -15.07
C THR A 241 5.27 3.43 -14.18
N VAL A 242 5.18 3.09 -12.88
CA VAL A 242 4.56 3.99 -11.92
C VAL A 242 5.51 5.17 -11.70
N LYS A 243 5.07 6.39 -12.01
CA LYS A 243 5.84 7.61 -11.77
C LYS A 243 6.33 7.62 -10.30
N PRO A 244 7.64 7.81 -10.04
CA PRO A 244 8.15 7.92 -8.68
C PRO A 244 7.49 9.13 -7.98
N LEU A 245 7.32 9.05 -6.66
CA LEU A 245 6.80 10.19 -5.91
C LEU A 245 7.86 11.30 -5.86
N PRO A 246 7.45 12.57 -5.72
CA PRO A 246 8.40 13.64 -5.46
C PRO A 246 9.04 13.47 -4.08
N GLU A 247 10.32 13.82 -3.98
CA GLU A 247 11.03 13.91 -2.69
C GLU A 247 10.64 15.20 -1.97
N PRO A 248 10.35 15.15 -0.65
CA PRO A 248 10.20 16.35 0.16
C PRO A 248 11.56 17.06 0.37
N PRO A 249 11.56 18.32 0.85
CA PRO A 249 12.78 19.01 1.24
C PRO A 249 13.61 18.20 2.25
N ALA A 250 14.92 18.48 2.31
CA ALA A 250 15.82 17.90 3.31
C ALA A 250 15.27 18.12 4.73
N ALA A 251 15.36 17.09 5.60
CA ALA A 251 14.92 17.21 6.98
C ALA A 251 15.63 18.40 7.66
N LYS A 252 14.89 19.12 8.49
CA LYS A 252 15.37 20.26 9.27
C LYS A 252 15.52 19.87 10.73
N PRO A 253 16.29 20.62 11.54
CA PRO A 253 16.43 20.36 12.97
C PRO A 253 15.08 20.18 13.67
N GLU A 254 15.08 19.35 14.70
CA GLU A 254 13.89 19.05 15.49
C GLU A 254 13.27 20.32 16.09
N PRO A 255 11.96 20.55 15.90
CA PRO A 255 11.26 21.65 16.57
C PRO A 255 11.29 21.47 18.08
N GLY A 256 11.47 22.58 18.81
CA GLY A 256 11.48 22.54 20.27
C GLY A 256 10.12 22.23 20.90
N ASP A 257 9.02 22.48 20.18
CA ASP A 257 7.64 22.29 20.65
C ASP A 257 6.66 22.10 19.48
N ASN A 258 5.41 21.79 19.80
CA ASN A 258 4.34 21.61 18.81
C ASN A 258 4.02 22.90 18.02
N SER A 259 4.16 24.08 18.62
CA SER A 259 3.85 25.35 17.96
C SER A 259 4.86 25.70 16.85
N SER A 260 6.15 25.45 17.13
CA SER A 260 7.28 25.60 16.24
C SER A 260 7.31 24.51 15.16
N ALA A 261 6.69 23.34 15.40
CA ALA A 261 6.49 22.31 14.39
C ALA A 261 5.47 22.69 13.30
N LEU A 262 4.52 23.60 13.59
CA LEU A 262 3.37 23.87 12.71
C LEU A 262 3.37 25.28 12.12
N VAL A 263 3.05 25.43 10.83
CA VAL A 263 2.68 26.73 10.26
C VAL A 263 1.35 27.24 10.84
N THR A 264 1.00 28.49 10.58
CA THR A 264 -0.34 29.02 10.86
C THR A 264 -1.19 28.86 9.59
N PRO A 265 -2.30 28.09 9.62
CA PRO A 265 -3.20 28.00 8.48
C PRO A 265 -3.81 29.36 8.14
N ALA A 266 -4.13 29.58 6.86
CA ALA A 266 -4.76 30.83 6.41
C ALA A 266 -6.20 30.98 6.92
N GLY A 267 -6.73 32.19 6.88
CA GLY A 267 -8.11 32.49 7.28
C GLY A 267 -8.25 32.85 8.76
N THR A 268 -9.48 32.71 9.27
CA THR A 268 -9.85 33.10 10.65
C THR A 268 -9.78 31.92 11.59
N THR A 269 -9.17 32.08 12.77
CA THR A 269 -9.11 31.02 13.78
C THR A 269 -10.51 30.55 14.19
N ARG A 270 -10.68 29.24 14.25
CA ARG A 270 -11.93 28.59 14.66
C ARG A 270 -11.84 28.12 16.10
N ALA A 271 -12.96 28.15 16.83
CA ALA A 271 -13.07 27.53 18.14
C ALA A 271 -12.76 26.02 18.07
N GLY A 272 -12.14 25.49 19.11
CA GLY A 272 -11.72 24.08 19.20
C GLY A 272 -10.22 23.86 18.94
N GLY A 273 -9.50 24.87 18.41
CA GLY A 273 -8.04 24.85 18.37
C GLY A 273 -7.36 25.03 19.73
N GLY A 274 -6.04 24.91 19.73
CA GLY A 274 -5.17 25.04 20.90
C GLY A 274 -4.54 23.71 21.33
N GLU A 275 -3.81 23.76 22.44
CA GLU A 275 -3.19 22.59 23.06
C GLU A 275 -4.24 21.65 23.66
N PHE A 276 -3.93 20.36 23.68
CA PHE A 276 -4.77 19.32 24.24
C PHE A 276 -3.97 18.11 24.69
N ASP A 277 -4.54 17.37 25.64
CA ASP A 277 -4.05 16.08 26.14
C ASP A 277 -4.98 14.94 25.70
N MET A 278 -4.78 13.73 26.22
CA MET A 278 -5.62 12.56 25.90
C MET A 278 -7.06 12.66 26.35
N ASP A 279 -7.32 13.27 27.49
CA ASP A 279 -8.68 13.42 27.98
C ASP A 279 -9.47 14.39 27.08
N LYS A 280 -8.85 15.52 26.71
CA LYS A 280 -9.44 16.47 25.78
C LYS A 280 -9.59 15.88 24.37
N LEU A 281 -8.59 15.14 23.86
CA LEU A 281 -8.69 14.50 22.54
C LEU A 281 -9.87 13.51 22.48
N GLN A 282 -10.04 12.68 23.51
CA GLN A 282 -11.13 11.70 23.59
C GLN A 282 -12.51 12.36 23.62
N SER A 283 -12.65 13.43 24.41
CA SER A 283 -13.93 14.15 24.52
C SER A 283 -14.30 14.91 23.24
N ALA A 284 -13.30 15.46 22.54
CA ALA A 284 -13.53 16.34 21.40
C ALA A 284 -13.73 15.60 20.06
N LYS A 285 -13.41 14.29 20.01
CA LYS A 285 -13.60 13.43 18.83
C LYS A 285 -12.98 14.01 17.55
N TYR A 286 -11.78 14.59 17.67
CA TYR A 286 -11.07 15.18 16.54
C TYR A 286 -10.55 14.14 15.55
N LEU A 287 -10.22 12.95 16.04
CA LEU A 287 -9.61 11.86 15.28
C LEU A 287 -10.48 10.60 15.36
N PRO A 288 -10.34 9.66 14.40
CA PRO A 288 -10.99 8.36 14.47
C PRO A 288 -10.69 7.63 15.78
N THR A 289 -11.67 6.88 16.30
CA THR A 289 -11.53 6.18 17.59
C THR A 289 -10.30 5.26 17.64
N THR A 290 -10.02 4.52 16.57
CA THR A 290 -8.86 3.62 16.48
C THR A 290 -7.53 4.37 16.59
N VAL A 291 -7.44 5.56 15.98
CA VAL A 291 -6.27 6.45 16.09
C VAL A 291 -6.11 6.95 17.52
N VAL A 292 -7.20 7.36 18.19
CA VAL A 292 -7.15 7.82 19.58
C VAL A 292 -6.71 6.70 20.53
N GLU A 293 -7.20 5.47 20.31
CA GLU A 293 -6.74 4.29 21.05
C GLU A 293 -5.25 4.02 20.81
N LYS A 294 -4.80 4.13 19.56
CA LYS A 294 -3.39 3.96 19.22
C LYS A 294 -2.50 5.03 19.84
N LEU A 295 -2.93 6.29 19.85
CA LEU A 295 -2.23 7.38 20.53
C LEU A 295 -2.10 7.13 22.03
N LYS A 296 -3.17 6.64 22.68
CA LYS A 296 -3.14 6.25 24.09
C LYS A 296 -2.16 5.09 24.33
N GLN A 297 -2.18 4.06 23.50
CA GLN A 297 -1.26 2.93 23.60
C GLN A 297 0.20 3.33 23.35
N SER A 298 0.43 4.25 22.42
CA SER A 298 1.76 4.77 22.06
C SER A 298 2.27 5.84 23.03
N GLY A 299 1.50 6.21 24.06
CA GLY A 299 1.92 7.12 25.11
C GLY A 299 2.01 8.59 24.67
N MET A 300 1.08 9.06 23.83
CA MET A 300 1.01 10.48 23.46
C MET A 300 0.93 11.37 24.72
N THR A 301 1.75 12.41 24.76
CA THR A 301 1.86 13.32 25.91
C THR A 301 1.06 14.60 25.70
N GLU A 302 1.19 15.22 24.53
CA GLU A 302 0.60 16.53 24.23
C GLU A 302 0.30 16.66 22.74
N GLY A 303 -0.75 17.37 22.40
CA GLY A 303 -1.07 17.73 21.02
C GLY A 303 -1.43 19.21 20.87
N LEU A 304 -1.25 19.72 19.66
CA LEU A 304 -1.67 21.05 19.25
C LEU A 304 -2.55 20.94 18.01
N LEU A 305 -3.74 21.56 18.05
CA LEU A 305 -4.59 21.75 16.88
C LEU A 305 -4.61 23.23 16.50
N LYS A 306 -4.08 23.55 15.32
CA LYS A 306 -4.33 24.84 14.67
C LYS A 306 -5.46 24.66 13.66
N THR A 307 -6.61 25.28 13.91
CA THR A 307 -7.75 25.22 12.98
C THR A 307 -8.27 26.61 12.62
N THR A 308 -8.57 26.79 11.34
CA THR A 308 -9.06 28.04 10.78
C THR A 308 -10.18 27.78 9.77
N LYS A 309 -10.90 28.85 9.40
CA LYS A 309 -11.83 28.88 8.29
C LYS A 309 -11.38 29.96 7.30
N ASP A 310 -11.16 29.56 6.06
CA ASP A 310 -10.81 30.42 4.93
C ASP A 310 -11.92 30.31 3.87
N GLY A 311 -12.79 31.32 3.81
CA GLY A 311 -14.06 31.22 3.07
C GLY A 311 -14.91 30.04 3.59
N ASP A 312 -15.27 29.11 2.71
CA ASP A 312 -16.02 27.89 3.07
C ASP A 312 -15.11 26.67 3.34
N VAL A 313 -13.79 26.84 3.28
CA VAL A 313 -12.83 25.77 3.56
C VAL A 313 -12.44 25.82 5.02
N THR A 314 -12.57 24.69 5.71
CA THR A 314 -11.99 24.51 7.04
C THR A 314 -10.62 23.86 6.90
N LEU A 315 -9.64 24.43 7.58
CA LEU A 315 -8.28 23.90 7.65
C LEU A 315 -8.00 23.42 9.07
N GLY A 316 -7.34 22.27 9.17
CA GLY A 316 -6.89 21.66 10.41
C GLY A 316 -5.43 21.26 10.28
N LEU A 317 -4.65 21.49 11.34
CA LEU A 317 -3.26 21.11 11.40
C LEU A 317 -2.94 20.62 12.82
N PHE A 318 -2.59 19.35 12.93
CA PHE A 318 -2.25 18.71 14.20
C PHE A 318 -0.74 18.49 14.28
N ALA A 319 -0.20 18.65 15.49
CA ALA A 319 1.07 18.06 15.90
C ALA A 319 0.79 17.24 17.16
N LEU A 320 1.09 15.95 17.12
CA LEU A 320 0.86 15.01 18.20
C LEU A 320 2.22 14.52 18.70
N GLU A 321 2.57 14.79 19.95
CA GLU A 321 3.87 14.45 20.52
C GLU A 321 3.84 13.08 21.20
N LEU A 322 4.81 12.23 20.81
CA LEU A 322 4.96 10.87 21.32
C LEU A 322 6.33 10.67 21.96
N PRO A 323 6.55 9.58 22.70
CA PRO A 323 7.81 9.34 23.39
C PRO A 323 9.01 9.14 22.46
N ASN A 324 8.80 8.72 21.22
CA ASN A 324 9.86 8.46 20.23
C ASN A 324 9.31 8.36 18.79
N ALA A 325 10.22 8.30 17.82
CA ALA A 325 9.88 8.20 16.40
C ALA A 325 9.09 6.93 16.07
N GLN A 326 9.46 5.76 16.61
CA GLN A 326 8.76 4.50 16.35
C GLN A 326 7.27 4.55 16.75
N ALA A 327 6.97 5.19 17.88
CA ALA A 327 5.60 5.43 18.33
C ALA A 327 4.83 6.34 17.36
N ALA A 328 5.50 7.37 16.83
CA ALA A 328 4.94 8.26 15.82
C ALA A 328 4.68 7.55 14.49
N SER A 329 5.60 6.72 13.99
CA SER A 329 5.39 5.94 12.76
C SER A 329 4.20 4.99 12.89
N ALA A 330 4.08 4.31 14.04
CA ALA A 330 2.97 3.39 14.29
C ALA A 330 1.60 4.11 14.32
N VAL A 331 1.55 5.34 14.83
CA VAL A 331 0.33 6.17 14.84
C VAL A 331 0.04 6.75 13.45
N ALA A 332 1.06 7.21 12.72
CA ALA A 332 0.87 7.72 11.36
C ALA A 332 0.34 6.63 10.42
N ALA A 333 0.83 5.39 10.56
CA ALA A 333 0.32 4.23 9.84
C ALA A 333 -1.14 3.93 10.21
N GLU A 334 -1.48 3.92 11.51
CA GLU A 334 -2.86 3.72 11.96
C GLU A 334 -3.80 4.81 11.44
N TYR A 335 -3.36 6.06 11.41
CA TYR A 335 -4.13 7.15 10.80
C TYR A 335 -4.39 6.86 9.32
N GLY A 336 -3.36 6.49 8.55
CA GLY A 336 -3.52 6.13 7.15
C GLY A 336 -4.47 4.95 6.90
N ASN A 337 -4.51 3.97 7.82
CA ASN A 337 -5.47 2.87 7.77
C ASN A 337 -6.89 3.36 8.06
N ALA A 338 -7.08 4.14 9.12
CA ALA A 338 -8.37 4.68 9.50
C ALA A 338 -8.99 5.58 8.41
N GLU A 339 -8.17 6.34 7.68
CA GLU A 339 -8.64 7.13 6.52
C GLU A 339 -9.15 6.24 5.38
N GLN A 340 -8.47 5.13 5.12
CA GLN A 340 -8.87 4.18 4.07
C GLN A 340 -10.13 3.40 4.45
N GLU A 341 -10.22 2.95 5.71
CA GLU A 341 -11.44 2.35 6.26
C GLU A 341 -12.61 3.34 6.26
N GLY A 342 -12.33 4.63 6.44
CA GLY A 342 -13.27 5.73 6.27
C GLY A 342 -13.66 6.04 4.82
N GLY A 343 -13.14 5.29 3.83
CA GLY A 343 -13.46 5.42 2.42
C GLY A 343 -12.65 6.47 1.67
N LEU A 344 -11.62 7.05 2.27
CA LEU A 344 -10.66 7.89 1.53
C LEU A 344 -9.65 7.02 0.78
N THR A 345 -9.14 7.54 -0.33
CA THR A 345 -8.15 6.83 -1.15
C THR A 345 -6.86 7.64 -1.24
N VAL A 346 -5.73 6.94 -1.36
CA VAL A 346 -4.42 7.58 -1.51
C VAL A 346 -4.35 8.34 -2.84
N ASN A 347 -4.12 9.65 -2.75
CA ASN A 347 -3.94 10.54 -3.88
C ASN A 347 -2.46 10.70 -4.23
N ARG A 348 -1.94 9.78 -5.04
CA ARG A 348 -0.52 9.74 -5.45
C ARG A 348 -0.06 11.03 -6.15
N ASN A 349 -0.96 11.79 -6.77
CA ASN A 349 -0.63 13.06 -7.44
C ASN A 349 -0.35 14.20 -6.46
N LEU A 350 -0.77 14.07 -5.20
CA LEU A 350 -0.55 15.03 -4.13
C LEU A 350 0.46 14.52 -3.08
N SER A 351 0.66 13.20 -2.99
CA SER A 351 1.60 12.59 -2.06
C SER A 351 3.07 12.91 -2.37
N LEU A 352 3.88 12.91 -1.32
CA LEU A 352 5.34 12.96 -1.37
C LEU A 352 5.92 11.67 -0.74
N HIS A 353 7.22 11.44 -0.89
CA HIS A 353 7.91 10.45 -0.07
C HIS A 353 7.75 10.78 1.43
N GLY A 354 7.17 9.85 2.20
CA GLY A 354 6.88 10.02 3.62
C GLY A 354 5.64 10.84 3.95
N VAL A 355 4.90 11.33 2.95
CA VAL A 355 3.69 12.16 3.15
C VAL A 355 2.56 11.64 2.26
N PRO A 356 1.89 10.55 2.66
CA PRO A 356 0.67 10.12 1.99
C PRO A 356 -0.41 11.19 2.10
N VAL A 357 -1.06 11.48 0.98
CA VAL A 357 -2.27 12.29 0.91
C VAL A 357 -3.46 11.40 0.61
N PHE A 358 -4.56 11.60 1.32
CA PHE A 358 -5.83 10.92 1.15
C PHE A 358 -6.88 11.92 0.66
N SER A 359 -7.76 11.47 -0.23
CA SER A 359 -8.90 12.27 -0.68
C SER A 359 -10.12 11.40 -1.00
N ALA A 360 -11.31 11.99 -0.89
CA ALA A 360 -12.53 11.39 -1.38
C ALA A 360 -12.59 11.51 -2.92
N ALA A 361 -13.01 10.44 -3.60
CA ALA A 361 -13.11 10.44 -5.07
C ALA A 361 -14.26 11.34 -5.54
N ASP A 362 -15.45 11.18 -4.96
CA ASP A 362 -16.65 11.95 -5.30
C ASP A 362 -17.57 12.05 -4.07
N SER A 363 -17.51 13.20 -3.38
CA SER A 363 -18.32 13.49 -2.21
C SER A 363 -18.93 14.89 -2.31
N SER A 364 -20.11 15.08 -1.70
CA SER A 364 -20.75 16.39 -1.57
C SER A 364 -19.90 17.39 -0.78
N GLN A 365 -18.98 16.87 0.04
CA GLN A 365 -17.98 17.63 0.77
C GLN A 365 -16.59 17.11 0.41
N GLN A 366 -15.77 17.99 -0.13
CA GLN A 366 -14.42 17.67 -0.58
C GLN A 366 -13.51 17.59 0.64
N VAL A 367 -12.71 16.53 0.74
CA VAL A 367 -11.83 16.25 1.87
C VAL A 367 -10.47 15.88 1.34
N TYR A 368 -9.43 16.53 1.88
CA TYR A 368 -8.03 16.20 1.66
C TYR A 368 -7.34 16.11 3.01
N ARG A 369 -6.63 15.01 3.22
CA ARG A 369 -5.89 14.76 4.47
C ARG A 369 -4.48 14.31 4.15
N ALA A 370 -3.50 14.73 4.93
CA ALA A 370 -2.14 14.19 4.87
C ALA A 370 -1.68 13.83 6.27
N VAL A 371 -0.81 12.83 6.37
CA VAL A 371 -0.14 12.48 7.62
C VAL A 371 1.33 12.22 7.35
N TYR A 372 2.20 12.62 8.26
CA TYR A 372 3.62 12.25 8.19
C TYR A 372 4.29 12.29 9.56
N VAL A 373 5.47 11.66 9.65
CA VAL A 373 6.30 11.62 10.86
C VAL A 373 7.34 12.73 10.81
N LEU A 374 7.41 13.47 11.91
CA LEU A 374 8.40 14.52 12.17
C LEU A 374 9.05 14.24 13.53
N TYR A 375 10.20 13.56 13.51
CA TYR A 375 10.87 13.06 14.70
C TYR A 375 9.93 12.18 15.54
N ASN A 376 9.67 12.57 16.78
CA ASN A 376 8.73 11.92 17.69
C ASN A 376 7.29 12.45 17.56
N ARG A 377 6.97 13.22 16.51
CA ARG A 377 5.64 13.79 16.28
C ARG A 377 4.95 13.22 15.06
N VAL A 378 3.63 13.11 15.16
CA VAL A 378 2.76 12.92 13.99
C VAL A 378 2.17 14.26 13.61
N VAL A 379 2.35 14.65 12.35
CA VAL A 379 1.73 15.84 11.77
C VAL A 379 0.58 15.40 10.87
N ILE A 380 -0.61 15.93 11.12
CA ILE A 380 -1.80 15.69 10.29
C ILE A 380 -2.26 17.02 9.70
N ILE A 381 -2.52 17.03 8.40
CA ILE A 381 -3.01 18.20 7.66
C ILE A 381 -4.37 17.87 7.09
N ASP A 382 -5.39 18.65 7.46
CA ASP A 382 -6.75 18.45 6.99
C ASP A 382 -7.27 19.70 6.28
N SER A 383 -8.00 19.48 5.19
CA SER A 383 -8.77 20.50 4.48
C SER A 383 -10.11 19.90 4.06
N PHE A 384 -11.20 20.59 4.36
CA PHE A 384 -12.50 20.20 3.86
C PHE A 384 -13.42 21.39 3.56
N GLY A 385 -14.27 21.23 2.54
CA GLY A 385 -15.19 22.26 2.11
C GLY A 385 -16.12 21.80 0.98
N PRO A 386 -17.12 22.61 0.61
CA PRO A 386 -18.10 22.24 -0.42
C PRO A 386 -17.55 22.36 -1.85
N GLN A 387 -16.50 23.16 -2.06
CA GLN A 387 -15.96 23.47 -3.39
C GLN A 387 -14.63 22.75 -3.61
N LYS A 388 -14.55 21.92 -4.65
CA LYS A 388 -13.37 21.09 -4.97
C LYS A 388 -12.12 21.91 -5.18
N ASP A 389 -12.17 22.88 -6.10
CA ASP A 389 -10.99 23.66 -6.46
C ASP A 389 -10.49 24.55 -5.31
N ALA A 390 -11.40 25.18 -4.56
CA ALA A 390 -11.05 26.00 -3.41
C ALA A 390 -10.42 25.15 -2.28
N THR A 391 -11.01 23.98 -1.98
CA THR A 391 -10.52 23.07 -0.93
C THR A 391 -9.15 22.49 -1.30
N LEU A 392 -8.99 22.08 -2.56
CA LEU A 392 -7.72 21.56 -3.09
C LEU A 392 -6.63 22.63 -3.10
N SER A 393 -6.95 23.86 -3.52
CA SER A 393 -6.00 24.97 -3.54
C SER A 393 -5.51 25.33 -2.13
N SER A 394 -6.44 25.41 -1.17
CA SER A 394 -6.14 25.68 0.23
C SER A 394 -5.30 24.55 0.84
N PHE A 395 -5.65 23.30 0.55
CA PHE A 395 -4.89 22.13 0.99
C PHE A 395 -3.45 22.15 0.45
N LYS A 396 -3.25 22.36 -0.86
CA LYS A 396 -1.92 22.40 -1.49
C LYS A 396 -1.06 23.51 -0.89
N THR A 397 -1.64 24.68 -0.68
CA THR A 397 -0.96 25.82 -0.05
C THR A 397 -0.50 25.46 1.36
N LEU A 398 -1.41 24.90 2.17
CA LEU A 398 -1.10 24.50 3.55
C LEU A 398 -0.06 23.37 3.61
N LEU A 399 -0.23 22.32 2.81
CA LEU A 399 0.71 21.19 2.71
C LEU A 399 2.11 21.67 2.32
N THR A 400 2.20 22.51 1.29
CA THR A 400 3.49 23.05 0.82
C THR A 400 4.15 23.89 1.90
N ALA A 401 3.42 24.80 2.53
CA ALA A 401 3.96 25.65 3.60
C ALA A 401 4.43 24.80 4.79
N GLN A 402 3.64 23.80 5.17
CA GLN A 402 3.94 22.93 6.31
C GLN A 402 5.16 22.04 6.03
N VAL A 403 5.20 21.33 4.91
CA VAL A 403 6.34 20.49 4.52
C VAL A 403 7.60 21.33 4.32
N GLN A 404 7.48 22.56 3.80
CA GLN A 404 8.62 23.47 3.70
C GLN A 404 9.11 23.91 5.08
N LYS A 405 8.22 24.14 6.05
CA LYS A 405 8.60 24.53 7.41
C LYS A 405 9.24 23.36 8.17
N SER A 406 8.58 22.22 8.19
CA SER A 406 8.95 21.04 8.95
C SER A 406 8.78 19.78 8.10
N PRO A 407 9.77 19.46 7.23
CA PRO A 407 9.74 18.31 6.34
C PRO A 407 9.70 16.99 7.11
N PRO A 408 9.16 15.91 6.52
CA PRO A 408 9.12 14.61 7.18
C PRO A 408 10.53 14.07 7.45
N THR A 409 10.71 13.43 8.61
CA THR A 409 11.95 12.73 8.96
C THR A 409 11.95 11.30 8.45
N GLU A 410 10.77 10.67 8.34
CA GLU A 410 10.60 9.37 7.68
C GLU A 410 10.12 9.57 6.25
N ARG A 411 10.83 8.98 5.28
CA ARG A 411 10.56 9.15 3.84
C ARG A 411 9.99 7.90 3.17
N THR A 412 9.86 6.83 3.93
CA THR A 412 9.19 5.61 3.51
C THR A 412 7.70 5.82 3.66
N ASN A 413 6.95 5.66 2.56
CA ASN A 413 5.51 5.52 2.64
C ASN A 413 5.25 4.09 3.13
N ASN A 414 4.73 3.98 4.36
CA ASN A 414 4.30 2.70 4.94
C ASN A 414 3.06 2.18 4.24
#